data_AF-A0ABD5Z1E6-F1
#
_entry.id   AF-A0ABD5Z1E6-F1
#
_cell.length_a   1.000
_cell.length_b   1.000
_cell.length_c   1.000
_cell.angle_alpha   90.00
_cell.angle_beta   90.00
_cell.angle_gamma   90.00
#
_symmetry.space_group_name_H-M   'P 1'
#
loop_
_entity.id
_entity.type
_entity.pdbx_description
1 polymer ?
#
loop_
_entity_poly.entity_id
_entity_poly.type
_entity_poly.pdbx_seq_one_letter_code
_entity_poly.pdbx_strand_id
1 'polypeptide(L)'
;MAGALAGLVLGSIVGAVATIAGSYFLFWRRRRAALAHLRRAFETELSALSYIDEMAESGDYETLTQAVEAPVVYESNADDIGHLSGDEVEALVAFYTDLYWLDDQPDIEDKKERVHEIAEKRQRAVEVLRENE
;
A
#
# COMPACT_ATOMS: atom_id res chain seq x y z
N MET A 1 -42.99 41.53 -10.17
CA MET A 1 -42.77 40.32 -9.33
C MET A 1 -42.15 39.12 -10.06
N ALA A 2 -42.00 39.13 -11.40
CA ALA A 2 -41.39 38.01 -12.14
C ALA A 2 -39.85 37.87 -11.98
N GLY A 3 -39.12 38.96 -11.75
CA GLY A 3 -37.65 38.92 -11.63
C GLY A 3 -37.11 38.28 -10.33
N ALA A 4 -37.89 38.33 -9.24
CA ALA A 4 -37.49 37.74 -7.96
C ALA A 4 -37.54 36.21 -7.95
N LEU A 5 -38.52 35.62 -8.67
CA LEU A 5 -38.66 34.17 -8.80
C LEU A 5 -37.57 33.57 -9.69
N ALA A 6 -37.17 34.26 -10.77
CA ALA A 6 -36.07 33.83 -11.63
C ALA A 6 -34.71 33.82 -10.90
N GLY A 7 -34.45 34.83 -10.06
CA GLY A 7 -33.22 34.91 -9.25
C GLY A 7 -33.13 33.83 -8.16
N LEU A 8 -34.27 33.45 -7.57
CA LEU A 8 -34.34 32.37 -6.56
C LEU A 8 -34.08 30.99 -7.16
N VAL A 9 -34.65 30.69 -8.33
CA VAL A 9 -34.47 29.37 -8.99
C VAL A 9 -33.05 29.20 -9.52
N LEU A 10 -32.44 30.26 -10.08
CA LEU A 10 -31.03 30.24 -10.49
C LEU A 10 -30.08 30.13 -9.29
N GLY A 11 -30.35 30.87 -8.21
CA GLY A 11 -29.57 30.77 -6.97
C GLY A 11 -29.64 29.38 -6.32
N SER A 12 -30.81 28.73 -6.35
CA SER A 12 -30.97 27.37 -5.78
C SER A 12 -30.26 26.29 -6.62
N ILE A 13 -30.23 26.43 -7.95
CA ILE A 13 -29.52 25.49 -8.83
C ILE A 13 -28.00 25.62 -8.62
N VAL A 14 -27.48 26.85 -8.58
CA VAL A 14 -26.04 27.10 -8.35
C VAL A 14 -25.61 26.63 -6.96
N GLY A 15 -26.41 26.90 -5.93
CA GLY A 15 -26.16 26.42 -4.57
C GLY A 15 -26.17 24.89 -4.44
N ALA A 16 -27.08 24.20 -5.14
CA ALA A 16 -27.13 22.74 -5.17
C ALA A 16 -25.92 22.14 -5.90
N VAL A 17 -25.53 22.69 -7.06
CA VAL A 17 -24.34 22.24 -7.80
C VAL A 17 -23.06 22.47 -7.00
N ALA A 18 -22.93 23.62 -6.33
CA ALA A 18 -21.78 23.89 -5.44
C ALA A 18 -21.71 22.91 -4.27
N THR A 19 -22.86 22.52 -3.71
CA THR A 19 -22.93 21.54 -2.61
C THR A 19 -22.55 20.14 -3.09
N ILE A 20 -23.03 19.72 -4.26
CA ILE A 20 -22.69 18.43 -4.87
C ILE A 20 -21.20 18.39 -5.23
N ALA A 21 -20.70 19.43 -5.89
CA ALA A 21 -19.29 19.53 -6.28
C ALA A 21 -18.37 19.60 -5.05
N GLY A 22 -18.75 20.36 -4.02
CA GLY A 22 -18.01 20.45 -2.77
C GLY A 22 -17.96 19.12 -2.02
N SER A 23 -19.07 18.38 -2.00
CA SER A 23 -19.14 17.04 -1.38
C SER A 23 -18.27 16.03 -2.11
N TYR A 24 -18.30 16.03 -3.45
CA TYR A 24 -17.44 15.18 -4.26
C TYR A 24 -15.96 15.52 -4.08
N PHE A 25 -15.61 16.81 -4.04
CA PHE A 25 -14.25 17.27 -3.81
C PHE A 25 -13.70 16.85 -2.44
N LEU A 26 -14.50 16.98 -1.37
CA LEU A 26 -14.11 16.52 -0.03
C LEU A 26 -13.96 15.00 0.02
N PHE A 27 -14.84 14.27 -0.64
CA PHE A 27 -14.75 12.81 -0.74
C PHE A 27 -13.46 12.38 -1.45
N TRP A 28 -13.17 12.98 -2.60
CA TRP A 28 -11.94 12.72 -3.34
C TRP A 28 -10.69 13.06 -2.51
N ARG A 29 -10.69 14.19 -1.80
CA ARG A 29 -9.59 14.58 -0.91
C ARG A 29 -9.38 13.57 0.22
N ARG A 30 -10.46 13.09 0.87
CA ARG A 30 -10.36 12.08 1.93
C ARG A 30 -9.79 10.78 1.39
N ARG A 31 -10.23 10.35 0.21
CA ARG A 31 -9.72 9.14 -0.44
C ARG A 31 -8.23 9.25 -0.76
N ARG A 32 -7.78 10.42 -1.22
CA ARG A 32 -6.36 10.69 -1.46
C ARG A 32 -5.52 10.63 -0.17
N ALA A 33 -6.04 11.18 0.93
CA ALA A 33 -5.37 11.10 2.22
C ALA A 33 -5.31 9.65 2.75
N ALA A 34 -6.39 8.89 2.62
CA ALA A 34 -6.43 7.48 3.01
C ALA A 34 -5.39 6.65 2.26
N LEU A 35 -5.25 6.87 0.94
CA LEU A 35 -4.23 6.20 0.12
C LEU A 35 -2.80 6.57 0.56
N ALA A 36 -2.53 7.85 0.84
CA ALA A 36 -1.21 8.25 1.32
C ALA A 36 -0.88 7.61 2.69
N HIS A 37 -1.88 7.50 3.58
CA HIS A 37 -1.70 6.78 4.84
C HIS A 37 -1.43 5.29 4.63
N LEU A 38 -2.15 4.64 3.70
CA LEU A 38 -1.96 3.22 3.37
C LEU A 38 -0.56 2.96 2.82
N ARG A 39 -0.08 3.78 1.88
CA ARG A 39 1.28 3.68 1.32
C ARG A 39 2.36 3.79 2.39
N ARG A 40 2.24 4.75 3.30
CA ARG A 40 3.18 4.90 4.42
C ARG A 40 3.15 3.74 5.38
N ALA A 41 1.96 3.16 5.63
CA ALA A 41 1.85 1.98 6.47
C ALA A 41 2.62 0.81 5.84
N PHE A 42 2.44 0.57 4.53
CA PHE A 42 3.21 -0.43 3.80
C PHE A 42 4.70 -0.12 3.77
N GLU A 43 5.11 1.12 3.52
CA GLU A 43 6.52 1.50 3.53
C GLU A 43 7.16 1.25 4.91
N THR A 44 6.43 1.54 6.00
CA THR A 44 6.90 1.30 7.36
C THR A 44 7.08 -0.19 7.63
N GLU A 45 6.13 -1.02 7.21
CA GLU A 45 6.23 -2.48 7.35
C GLU A 45 7.37 -3.06 6.52
N LEU A 46 7.49 -2.67 5.24
CA LEU A 46 8.61 -3.09 4.37
C LEU A 46 9.96 -2.63 4.92
N SER A 47 10.01 -1.47 5.57
CA SER A 47 11.22 -0.98 6.24
C SER A 47 11.55 -1.79 7.49
N ALA A 48 10.56 -2.24 8.26
CA ALA A 48 10.79 -3.16 9.38
C ALA A 48 11.36 -4.51 8.90
N LEU A 49 11.01 -4.92 7.68
CA LEU A 49 11.52 -6.12 7.02
C LEU A 49 12.87 -5.90 6.28
N SER A 50 13.59 -4.79 6.53
CA SER A 50 14.89 -4.50 5.88
C SER A 50 15.98 -5.51 6.19
N TYR A 51 15.87 -6.25 7.31
CA TYR A 51 16.82 -7.30 7.67
C TYR A 51 16.91 -8.40 6.59
N ILE A 52 15.89 -8.55 5.74
CA ILE A 52 15.91 -9.46 4.57
C ILE A 52 17.00 -9.05 3.57
N ASP A 53 17.22 -7.74 3.34
CA ASP A 53 18.31 -7.26 2.49
C ASP A 53 19.66 -7.56 3.13
N GLU A 54 19.81 -7.23 4.41
CA GLU A 54 21.07 -7.40 5.15
C GLU A 54 21.51 -8.87 5.16
N MET A 55 20.55 -9.79 5.25
CA MET A 55 20.82 -11.23 5.17
C MET A 55 21.20 -11.69 3.77
N ALA A 56 20.52 -11.20 2.72
CA ALA A 56 20.90 -11.50 1.35
C ALA A 56 22.33 -11.03 1.05
N GLU A 57 22.72 -9.85 1.56
CA GLU A 57 24.06 -9.29 1.36
C GLU A 57 25.14 -9.96 2.21
N SER A 58 24.85 -10.28 3.49
CA SER A 58 25.83 -10.84 4.44
C SER A 58 26.00 -12.35 4.32
N GLY A 59 25.01 -13.05 3.78
CA GLY A 59 24.97 -14.51 3.76
C GLY A 59 24.71 -15.16 5.12
N ASP A 60 24.27 -14.39 6.11
CA ASP A 60 23.98 -14.87 7.47
C ASP A 60 22.52 -15.32 7.62
N TYR A 61 22.22 -16.47 7.01
CA TYR A 61 20.86 -17.02 6.94
C TYR A 61 20.42 -17.78 8.19
N GLU A 62 21.33 -17.99 9.15
CA GLU A 62 20.99 -18.67 10.41
C GLU A 62 19.94 -17.87 11.20
N THR A 63 19.90 -16.56 11.00
CA THR A 63 18.89 -15.65 11.56
C THR A 63 17.46 -15.93 11.03
N LEU A 64 17.30 -16.48 9.81
CA LEU A 64 15.99 -16.90 9.23
C LEU A 64 15.40 -18.17 9.85
N THR A 65 16.13 -18.83 10.74
CA THR A 65 15.55 -19.91 11.57
C THR A 65 14.62 -19.35 12.64
N GLN A 66 14.74 -18.06 12.97
CA GLN A 66 13.76 -17.35 13.78
C GLN A 66 12.64 -16.88 12.85
N ALA A 67 11.39 -17.13 13.26
CA ALA A 67 10.19 -16.89 12.47
C ALA A 67 10.19 -15.47 11.88
N VAL A 68 9.74 -15.36 10.63
CA VAL A 68 9.56 -14.07 9.97
C VAL A 68 8.42 -13.34 10.68
N GLU A 69 8.58 -12.05 10.98
CA GLU A 69 7.48 -11.29 11.58
C GLU A 69 6.29 -11.25 10.62
N ALA A 70 5.11 -11.64 11.12
CA ALA A 70 3.90 -11.67 10.31
C ALA A 70 3.50 -10.24 9.86
N PRO A 71 3.15 -10.05 8.58
CA PRO A 71 2.89 -8.73 8.02
C PRO A 71 1.50 -8.20 8.42
N VAL A 72 1.44 -7.43 9.50
CA VAL A 72 0.21 -6.91 10.11
C VAL A 72 -0.54 -5.95 9.17
N VAL A 73 0.16 -5.06 8.47
CA VAL A 73 -0.44 -4.07 7.56
C VAL A 73 -1.04 -4.76 6.36
N TYR A 74 -0.32 -5.69 5.74
CA TYR A 74 -0.84 -6.45 4.60
C TYR A 74 -2.10 -7.25 4.96
N GLU A 75 -2.09 -7.97 6.08
CA GLU A 75 -3.25 -8.75 6.53
C GLU A 75 -4.45 -7.87 6.90
N SER A 76 -4.21 -6.77 7.62
CA SER A 76 -5.28 -5.90 8.12
C SER A 76 -5.89 -4.97 7.06
N ASN A 77 -5.23 -4.80 5.91
CA ASN A 77 -5.68 -3.91 4.83
C ASN A 77 -5.92 -4.65 3.50
N ALA A 78 -6.13 -5.97 3.54
CA ALA A 78 -6.38 -6.78 2.34
C ALA A 78 -7.57 -6.26 1.50
N ASP A 79 -8.61 -5.72 2.15
CA ASP A 79 -9.77 -5.14 1.47
C ASP A 79 -9.47 -3.78 0.80
N ASP A 80 -8.48 -3.05 1.33
CA ASP A 80 -8.13 -1.69 0.88
C ASP A 80 -6.96 -1.69 -0.14
N ILE A 81 -6.23 -2.79 -0.27
CA ILE A 81 -5.08 -2.90 -1.19
C ILE A 81 -5.50 -2.65 -2.65
N GLY A 82 -6.73 -3.01 -3.02
CA GLY A 82 -7.28 -2.76 -4.36
C GLY A 82 -7.51 -1.29 -4.70
N HIS A 83 -7.23 -0.36 -3.78
CA HIS A 83 -7.23 1.08 -4.05
C HIS A 83 -5.86 1.63 -4.48
N LEU A 84 -4.79 0.85 -4.32
CA LEU A 84 -3.47 1.17 -4.85
C LEU A 84 -3.43 1.00 -6.38
N SER A 85 -2.38 1.49 -7.01
CA SER A 85 -2.13 1.27 -8.44
C SER A 85 -1.88 -0.22 -8.73
N GLY A 86 -2.05 -0.64 -9.99
CA GLY A 86 -1.79 -2.03 -10.38
C GLY A 86 -0.37 -2.48 -10.05
N ASP A 87 0.62 -1.62 -10.32
CA ASP A 87 2.03 -1.90 -10.08
C ASP A 87 2.33 -1.99 -8.57
N GLU A 88 1.70 -1.12 -7.75
CA GLU A 88 1.81 -1.17 -6.29
C GLU A 88 1.27 -2.51 -5.75
N VAL A 89 0.09 -2.92 -6.21
CA VAL A 89 -0.52 -4.20 -5.80
C VAL A 89 0.34 -5.37 -6.23
N GLU A 90 0.80 -5.39 -7.49
CA GLU A 90 1.62 -6.47 -8.02
C GLU A 90 2.92 -6.63 -7.21
N ALA A 91 3.61 -5.52 -6.93
CA ALA A 91 4.86 -5.57 -6.16
C ALA A 91 4.65 -6.04 -4.72
N LEU A 92 3.60 -5.54 -4.03
CA LEU A 92 3.27 -5.96 -2.67
C LEU A 92 2.90 -7.45 -2.62
N VAL A 93 1.97 -7.88 -3.47
CA VAL A 93 1.53 -9.29 -3.51
C VAL A 93 2.69 -10.22 -3.83
N ALA A 94 3.56 -9.86 -4.78
CA ALA A 94 4.72 -10.67 -5.13
C ALA A 94 5.68 -10.82 -3.94
N PHE A 95 5.95 -9.75 -3.20
CA PHE A 95 6.79 -9.79 -2.02
C PHE A 95 6.15 -10.64 -0.90
N TYR A 96 4.91 -10.35 -0.49
CA TYR A 96 4.28 -11.05 0.63
C TYR A 96 4.00 -12.53 0.32
N THR A 97 3.73 -12.89 -0.94
CA THR A 97 3.59 -14.30 -1.34
C THR A 97 4.87 -15.08 -1.04
N ASP A 98 6.03 -14.53 -1.38
CA ASP A 98 7.29 -15.21 -1.11
C ASP A 98 7.74 -15.07 0.35
N LEU A 99 7.32 -14.01 1.05
CA LEU A 99 7.53 -13.88 2.49
C LEU A 99 6.83 -15.01 3.25
N TYR A 100 5.58 -15.31 2.91
CA TYR A 100 4.86 -16.46 3.50
C TYR A 100 5.52 -17.78 3.15
N TRP A 101 5.98 -17.93 1.91
CA TRP A 101 6.76 -19.11 1.53
C TRP A 101 8.01 -19.24 2.42
N LEU A 102 8.74 -18.15 2.67
CA LEU A 102 9.96 -18.15 3.48
C LEU A 102 9.71 -18.53 4.95
N ASP A 103 8.56 -18.13 5.49
CA ASP A 103 8.13 -18.49 6.85
C ASP A 103 7.75 -19.98 6.96
N ASP A 104 7.04 -20.51 5.97
CA ASP A 104 6.61 -21.91 5.92
C ASP A 104 7.74 -22.91 5.67
N GLN A 105 8.92 -22.47 5.21
CA GLN A 105 10.03 -23.39 4.92
C GLN A 105 10.88 -23.74 6.14
N PRO A 106 11.09 -25.03 6.43
CA PRO A 106 11.96 -25.47 7.53
C PRO A 106 13.44 -25.61 7.14
N ASP A 107 13.75 -25.75 5.84
CA ASP A 107 15.12 -25.96 5.35
C ASP A 107 15.82 -24.64 5.04
N ILE A 108 16.95 -24.41 5.70
CA ILE A 108 17.76 -23.20 5.50
C ILE A 108 18.38 -23.14 4.09
N GLU A 109 18.68 -24.27 3.45
CA GLU A 109 19.26 -24.29 2.10
C GLU A 109 18.24 -23.80 1.06
N ASP A 110 16.97 -24.17 1.21
CA ASP A 110 15.88 -23.68 0.37
C ASP A 110 15.67 -22.17 0.58
N LYS A 111 15.77 -21.69 1.84
CA LYS A 111 15.69 -20.25 2.13
C LYS A 111 16.81 -19.46 1.45
N LYS A 112 18.04 -19.99 1.43
CA LYS A 112 19.20 -19.36 0.79
C LYS A 112 19.01 -19.15 -0.70
N GLU A 113 18.38 -20.10 -1.39
CA GLU A 113 18.16 -20.02 -2.82
C GLU A 113 17.23 -18.85 -3.20
N ARG A 114 16.23 -18.56 -2.35
CA ARG A 114 15.18 -17.58 -2.68
C ARG A 114 15.27 -16.26 -1.95
N VAL A 115 16.01 -16.14 -0.85
CA VAL A 115 16.10 -14.89 -0.06
C VAL A 115 16.58 -13.68 -0.88
N HIS A 116 17.46 -13.87 -1.87
CA HIS A 116 17.89 -12.81 -2.77
C HIS A 116 16.73 -12.30 -3.64
N GLU A 117 15.93 -13.22 -4.19
CA GLU A 117 14.74 -12.88 -4.96
C GLU A 117 13.71 -12.13 -4.09
N ILE A 118 13.57 -12.54 -2.82
CA ILE A 118 12.66 -11.90 -1.86
C ILE A 118 13.14 -10.48 -1.51
N ALA A 119 14.45 -10.30 -1.30
CA ALA A 119 15.06 -8.99 -1.07
C ALA A 119 14.81 -8.05 -2.27
N GLU A 120 15.04 -8.52 -3.50
CA GLU A 120 14.76 -7.76 -4.71
C GLU A 120 13.28 -7.35 -4.82
N LYS A 121 12.36 -8.27 -4.49
CA LYS A 121 10.91 -7.98 -4.48
C LYS A 121 10.54 -6.95 -3.42
N ARG A 122 11.17 -6.99 -2.24
CA ARG A 122 10.98 -5.98 -1.19
C ARG A 122 11.43 -4.59 -1.69
N GLN A 123 12.62 -4.51 -2.26
CA GLN A 123 13.17 -3.25 -2.79
C GLN A 123 12.27 -2.66 -3.87
N ARG A 124 11.79 -3.50 -4.80
CA ARG A 124 10.81 -3.09 -5.81
C ARG A 124 9.51 -2.58 -5.19
N ALA A 125 8.97 -3.26 -4.18
CA ALA A 125 7.75 -2.82 -3.51
C ALA A 125 7.94 -1.44 -2.83
N VAL A 126 9.07 -1.22 -2.17
CA VAL A 126 9.40 0.09 -1.58
C VAL A 126 9.54 1.18 -2.66
N GLU A 127 10.22 0.88 -3.76
CA GLU A 127 10.43 1.83 -4.86
C GLU A 127 9.10 2.25 -5.49
N VAL A 128 8.25 1.30 -5.86
CA VAL A 128 6.96 1.58 -6.50
C VAL A 128 6.03 2.38 -5.59
N LEU A 129 6.03 2.13 -4.27
CA LEU A 129 5.25 2.93 -3.32
C LEU A 129 5.72 4.38 -3.23
N ARG A 130 7.05 4.61 -3.29
CA ARG A 130 7.64 5.96 -3.23
C ARG A 130 7.44 6.75 -4.50
N GLU A 131 7.44 6.10 -5.66
CA GLU A 131 7.17 6.76 -6.95
C GLU A 131 5.72 7.24 -7.07
N ASN A 132 4.79 6.61 -6.33
CA ASN A 132 3.36 6.87 -6.41
C ASN A 132 2.81 7.75 -5.26
N GLU A 133 3.65 8.19 -4.31
CA GLU A 133 3.29 9.16 -3.24
C GLU A 133 3.05 10.58 -3.76
#